data_AF-A0AAE4I1A5-F1
#
_entry.id   AF-A0AAE4I1A5-F1
#
_cell.length_a   1.000
_cell.length_b   1.000
_cell.length_c   1.000
_cell.angle_alpha   90.00
_cell.angle_beta   90.00
_cell.angle_gamma   90.00
#
_symmetry.space_group_name_H-M   'P 1'
#
loop_
_entity.id
_entity.type
_entity.pdbx_description
1 polymer ?
#
loop_
_entity_poly.entity_id
_entity_poly.type
_entity_poly.pdbx_seq_one_letter_code
_entity_poly.pdbx_strand_id
1 'polypeptide(L)'
;MIANKKQRWGLLVLPAEMLIDEYIFPLLQPDKNPKAALLAFFLLFSAGFFIMIWLFHDFLSAQWQIFRQKLFQRLLLSILLVIGVFLILHFVRVLIPSDLLTVPTNSSSIQTLSVGWTVLAAMIPFIAPFTEELTFRYLLLGKISNKIFRFFMLFVQGILFGLIHWHNFNGNIYAMIPYMAIGIYLGLIYLIAKNIWAPLMVHWMFNAMNSLLPALLLLFLNLFGMLV
;
A
#
# COMPACT_ATOMS: atom_id res chain seq x y z
N MET A 1 -14.08 11.42 -20.43
CA MET A 1 -13.07 12.21 -19.67
C MET A 1 -11.80 12.28 -20.48
N ILE A 2 -11.40 13.47 -20.92
CA ILE A 2 -10.13 13.67 -21.64
C ILE A 2 -9.02 13.41 -20.62
N ALA A 3 -8.22 12.36 -20.84
CA ALA A 3 -7.08 12.08 -19.99
C ALA A 3 -6.10 13.25 -20.09
N ASN A 4 -5.91 13.98 -18.99
CA ASN A 4 -4.90 15.03 -18.92
C ASN A 4 -3.53 14.37 -19.18
N LYS A 5 -2.81 14.81 -20.23
CA LYS A 5 -1.50 14.25 -20.60
C LYS A 5 -0.54 14.19 -19.39
N LYS A 6 -0.68 15.14 -18.45
CA LYS A 6 0.12 15.18 -17.21
C LYS A 6 -0.04 13.93 -16.34
N GLN A 7 -1.21 13.29 -16.32
CA GLN A 7 -1.45 12.10 -15.50
C GLN A 7 -0.64 10.86 -15.93
N ARG A 8 -0.08 10.85 -17.14
CA ARG A 8 0.79 9.75 -17.58
C ARG A 8 2.09 9.70 -16.76
N TRP A 9 2.55 10.84 -16.24
CA TRP A 9 3.70 10.91 -15.34
C TRP A 9 3.48 10.15 -14.03
N GLY A 10 2.23 9.93 -13.62
CA GLY A 10 1.90 9.12 -12.44
C GLY A 10 2.40 7.68 -12.54
N LEU A 11 2.51 7.12 -13.75
CA LEU A 11 3.06 5.77 -13.96
C LEU A 11 4.55 5.67 -13.63
N LEU A 12 5.27 6.80 -13.54
CA LEU A 12 6.69 6.82 -13.22
C LEU A 12 6.97 6.98 -11.72
N VAL A 13 5.99 7.44 -10.93
CA VAL A 13 6.20 7.71 -9.50
C VAL A 13 6.61 6.42 -8.77
N LEU A 14 5.80 5.36 -8.93
CA LEU A 14 6.05 4.11 -8.24
C LEU A 14 7.34 3.41 -8.70
N PRO A 15 7.65 3.28 -10.01
CA PRO A 15 8.95 2.81 -10.45
C PRO A 15 10.12 3.65 -9.94
N ALA A 16 9.98 4.98 -9.85
CA ALA A 16 11.02 5.83 -9.29
C ALA A 16 11.22 5.58 -7.80
N GLU A 17 10.15 5.43 -7.01
CA GLU A 17 10.24 5.04 -5.60
C GLU A 17 10.97 3.70 -5.45
N MET A 18 10.63 2.70 -6.25
CA MET A 18 11.28 1.38 -6.22
C MET A 18 12.77 1.43 -6.62
N LEU A 19 13.12 2.21 -7.65
CA LEU A 19 14.52 2.35 -8.07
C LEU A 19 15.36 3.09 -7.03
N ILE A 20 14.77 4.11 -6.39
CA ILE A 20 15.45 4.82 -5.30
C ILE A 20 15.63 3.86 -4.12
N ASP A 21 14.62 3.09 -3.75
CA ASP A 21 14.71 2.03 -2.74
C ASP A 21 15.85 1.06 -3.05
N GLU A 22 15.87 0.47 -4.24
CA GLU A 22 16.87 -0.55 -4.62
C GLU A 22 18.31 0.00 -4.66
N TYR A 23 18.53 1.20 -5.21
CA TYR A 23 19.88 1.68 -5.53
C TYR A 23 20.43 2.74 -4.57
N ILE A 24 19.57 3.50 -3.89
CA ILE A 24 19.99 4.62 -3.03
C ILE A 24 19.93 4.23 -1.55
N PHE A 25 18.91 3.51 -1.10
CA PHE A 25 18.78 3.18 0.33
C PHE A 25 19.88 2.28 0.89
N PRO A 26 20.43 1.29 0.17
CA PRO A 26 21.58 0.53 0.66
C PRO A 26 22.80 1.41 1.00
N LEU A 27 22.96 2.55 0.31
CA LEU A 27 24.04 3.51 0.56
C LEU A 27 23.91 4.20 1.93
N LEU A 28 22.69 4.27 2.49
CA LEU A 28 22.42 4.83 3.82
C LEU A 28 22.84 3.88 4.95
N GLN A 29 23.24 2.65 4.63
CA GLN A 29 23.62 1.60 5.59
C GLN A 29 22.55 1.44 6.69
N PRO A 30 21.33 0.98 6.35
CA PRO A 30 20.19 0.93 7.28
C PRO A 30 20.50 0.17 8.59
N ASP A 31 21.36 -0.84 8.54
CA ASP A 31 21.81 -1.59 9.72
C ASP A 31 22.59 -0.72 10.72
N LYS A 32 23.34 0.28 10.22
CA LYS A 32 24.15 1.18 11.05
C LYS A 32 23.42 2.46 11.42
N ASN A 33 22.53 2.94 10.55
CA ASN A 33 21.77 4.17 10.79
C ASN A 33 20.28 4.01 10.44
N PRO A 34 19.54 3.21 11.24
CA PRO A 34 18.14 2.87 10.94
C PRO A 34 17.21 4.09 10.96
N LYS A 35 17.54 5.10 11.78
CA LYS A 35 16.76 6.35 11.86
C LYS A 35 16.89 7.19 10.59
N ALA A 36 18.10 7.34 10.06
CA ALA A 36 18.31 8.07 8.81
C ALA A 36 17.66 7.35 7.62
N ALA A 37 17.79 6.02 7.55
CA ALA A 37 17.11 5.21 6.53
C ALA A 37 15.59 5.37 6.64
N LEU A 38 15.01 5.26 7.84
CA LEU A 38 13.58 5.44 8.05
C LEU A 38 13.10 6.84 7.65
N LEU A 39 13.84 7.89 8.01
CA LEU A 39 13.50 9.25 7.63
C LEU A 39 13.53 9.43 6.10
N ALA A 40 14.55 8.88 5.43
CA ALA A 40 14.63 8.90 3.98
C ALA A 40 13.43 8.18 3.33
N PHE A 41 13.00 7.03 3.87
CA PHE A 41 11.84 6.29 3.38
C PHE A 41 10.57 7.13 3.51
N PHE A 42 10.35 7.67 4.71
CA PHE A 42 9.21 8.54 4.96
C PHE A 42 9.17 9.72 3.99
N LEU A 43 10.30 10.39 3.74
CA LEU A 43 10.39 11.50 2.81
C LEU A 43 10.12 11.08 1.36
N LEU A 44 10.66 9.93 0.92
CA LEU A 44 10.43 9.39 -0.42
C LEU A 44 8.94 9.13 -0.67
N PHE A 45 8.29 8.33 0.18
CA PHE A 45 6.87 8.00 0.02
C PHE A 45 5.98 9.24 0.20
N SER A 46 6.38 10.20 1.05
CA SER A 46 5.68 11.47 1.17
C SER A 46 5.77 12.29 -0.11
N ALA A 47 6.95 12.35 -0.74
CA ALA A 47 7.12 13.03 -2.02
C ALA A 47 6.24 12.41 -3.12
N GLY A 48 6.24 11.08 -3.26
CA GLY A 48 5.37 10.39 -4.20
C GLY A 48 3.89 10.61 -3.92
N PHE A 49 3.47 10.55 -2.65
CA PHE A 49 2.12 10.89 -2.22
C PHE A 49 1.72 12.31 -2.68
N PHE A 50 2.52 13.34 -2.37
CA PHE A 50 2.20 14.71 -2.77
C PHE A 50 2.20 14.91 -4.29
N ILE A 51 3.12 14.28 -5.02
CA ILE A 51 3.15 14.28 -6.48
C ILE A 51 1.86 13.66 -7.04
N MET A 52 1.43 12.51 -6.51
CA MET A 52 0.21 11.85 -6.94
C MET A 52 -1.04 12.66 -6.60
N ILE A 53 -1.13 13.26 -5.42
CA ILE A 53 -2.22 14.19 -5.08
C ILE A 53 -2.24 15.36 -6.06
N TRP A 54 -1.09 15.98 -6.35
CA TRP A 54 -1.02 17.08 -7.30
C TRP A 54 -1.44 16.69 -8.72
N LEU A 55 -0.97 15.54 -9.23
CA LEU A 55 -1.30 15.04 -10.57
C LEU A 55 -2.78 14.64 -10.74
N PHE A 56 -3.41 14.12 -9.67
CA PHE A 56 -4.74 13.54 -9.72
C PHE A 56 -5.78 14.29 -8.88
N HIS A 57 -5.45 15.48 -8.37
CA HIS A 57 -6.32 16.28 -7.48
C HIS A 57 -7.76 16.37 -7.98
N ASP A 58 -7.97 16.81 -9.22
CA ASP A 58 -9.33 17.03 -9.76
C ASP A 58 -10.11 15.72 -9.88
N PHE A 59 -9.42 14.64 -10.26
CA PHE A 59 -10.00 13.30 -10.33
C PHE A 59 -10.38 12.80 -8.94
N LEU A 60 -9.45 12.86 -7.98
CA LEU A 60 -9.67 12.45 -6.59
C LEU A 60 -10.82 13.24 -5.96
N SER A 61 -10.84 14.56 -6.14
CA SER A 61 -11.89 15.44 -5.64
C SER A 61 -13.25 15.06 -6.24
N ALA A 62 -13.34 14.90 -7.56
CA ALA A 62 -14.59 14.48 -8.21
C ALA A 62 -15.09 13.11 -7.72
N GLN A 63 -14.18 12.13 -7.58
CA GLN A 63 -14.52 10.80 -7.06
C GLN A 63 -14.93 10.87 -5.58
N TRP A 64 -14.33 11.78 -4.80
CA TRP A 64 -14.64 11.96 -3.39
C TRP A 64 -16.04 12.52 -3.20
N GLN A 65 -16.44 13.50 -4.01
CA GLN A 65 -17.81 14.06 -3.96
C GLN A 65 -18.86 12.96 -4.18
N ILE A 66 -18.60 12.00 -5.07
CA ILE A 66 -19.50 10.86 -5.29
C ILE A 66 -19.46 9.90 -4.10
N PHE A 67 -18.26 9.62 -3.56
CA PHE A 67 -18.09 8.72 -2.42
C PHE A 67 -18.83 9.20 -1.18
N ARG A 68 -18.65 10.46 -0.80
CA ARG A 68 -19.21 11.04 0.43
C ARG A 68 -20.74 11.15 0.46
N GLN A 69 -21.44 11.05 -0.67
CA GLN A 69 -22.91 11.07 -0.71
C GLN A 69 -23.56 9.94 0.11
N LYS A 70 -22.88 8.79 0.21
CA LYS A 70 -23.30 7.64 1.03
C LYS A 70 -22.16 7.21 1.95
N LEU A 71 -21.52 8.18 2.60
CA LEU A 71 -20.27 7.98 3.33
C LEU A 71 -20.39 6.84 4.34
N PHE A 72 -21.40 6.87 5.20
CA PHE A 72 -21.58 5.85 6.24
C PHE A 72 -21.73 4.44 5.66
N GLN A 73 -22.60 4.26 4.65
CA GLN A 73 -22.80 2.94 4.04
C GLN A 73 -21.54 2.45 3.32
N ARG A 74 -20.80 3.35 2.65
CA ARG A 74 -19.57 2.98 1.95
C ARG A 74 -18.42 2.68 2.91
N LEU A 75 -18.34 3.37 4.04
CA LEU A 75 -17.37 3.05 5.11
C LEU A 75 -17.71 1.71 5.77
N LEU A 76 -18.99 1.46 6.08
CA LEU A 76 -19.43 0.17 6.61
C LEU A 76 -19.12 -0.97 5.62
N LEU A 77 -19.39 -0.76 4.33
CA LEU A 77 -19.00 -1.71 3.29
C LEU A 77 -17.48 -1.89 3.23
N SER A 78 -16.70 -0.82 3.38
CA SER A 78 -15.23 -0.91 3.39
C SER A 78 -14.74 -1.78 4.56
N ILE A 79 -15.32 -1.64 5.75
CA ILE A 79 -15.03 -2.50 6.91
C ILE A 79 -15.34 -3.97 6.59
N LEU A 80 -16.49 -4.25 5.98
CA LEU A 80 -16.84 -5.62 5.55
C LEU A 80 -15.85 -6.17 4.50
N LEU A 81 -15.41 -5.34 3.56
CA LEU A 81 -14.42 -5.73 2.55
C LEU A 81 -13.02 -5.95 3.14
N VAL A 82 -12.66 -5.27 4.23
CA VAL A 82 -11.42 -5.56 4.97
C VAL A 82 -11.43 -6.97 5.56
N ILE A 83 -12.59 -7.46 6.03
CA ILE A 83 -12.71 -8.87 6.46
C ILE A 83 -12.37 -9.80 5.27
N GLY A 84 -12.82 -9.45 4.07
CA GLY A 84 -12.45 -10.15 2.83
C GLY A 84 -10.94 -10.20 2.58
N VAL A 85 -10.22 -9.09 2.83
CA VAL A 85 -8.74 -9.05 2.76
C VAL A 85 -8.13 -10.07 3.70
N PHE A 86 -8.52 -10.09 4.97
CA PHE A 86 -7.99 -11.05 5.95
C PHE A 86 -8.30 -12.51 5.57
N LEU A 87 -9.51 -12.78 5.08
CA LEU A 87 -9.89 -14.13 4.64
C LEU A 87 -9.07 -14.60 3.44
N ILE A 88 -8.85 -13.73 2.45
CA ILE A 88 -8.01 -14.05 1.28
C ILE A 88 -6.57 -14.29 1.70
N LEU A 89 -6.01 -13.42 2.56
CA LEU A 89 -4.64 -13.61 3.07
C LEU A 89 -4.50 -14.95 3.80
N HIS A 90 -5.44 -15.26 4.69
CA HIS A 90 -5.43 -16.52 5.43
C HIS A 90 -5.52 -17.71 4.48
N PHE A 91 -6.51 -17.71 3.57
CA PHE A 91 -6.73 -18.78 2.61
C PHE A 91 -5.49 -19.02 1.73
N VAL A 92 -4.94 -17.97 1.11
CA VAL A 92 -3.79 -18.09 0.21
C VAL A 92 -2.55 -18.58 0.97
N ARG A 93 -2.32 -18.10 2.20
CA ARG A 93 -1.18 -18.55 3.02
C ARG A 93 -1.28 -20.02 3.41
N VAL A 94 -2.48 -20.54 3.67
CA VAL A 94 -2.67 -21.97 4.01
C VAL A 94 -2.39 -22.88 2.81
N LEU A 95 -2.55 -22.38 1.58
CA LEU A 95 -2.24 -23.15 0.36
C LEU A 95 -0.74 -23.24 0.05
N ILE A 96 0.09 -22.40 0.67
CA ILE A 96 1.52 -22.34 0.43
C ILE A 96 2.24 -23.00 1.62
N PRO A 97 3.16 -23.96 1.39
CA PRO A 97 4.00 -24.52 2.44
C PRO A 97 4.67 -23.43 3.28
N SER A 98 4.60 -23.56 4.61
CA SER A 98 5.01 -22.49 5.53
C SER A 98 6.51 -22.17 5.44
N ASP A 99 7.34 -23.15 5.09
CA ASP A 99 8.78 -22.99 4.82
C ASP A 99 9.03 -22.03 3.64
N LEU A 100 8.21 -22.10 2.58
CA LEU A 100 8.32 -21.18 1.44
C LEU A 100 7.87 -19.76 1.80
N LEU A 101 7.00 -19.59 2.79
CA LEU A 101 6.56 -18.27 3.27
C LEU A 101 7.58 -17.62 4.23
N THR A 102 8.59 -18.35 4.69
CA THR A 102 9.61 -17.77 5.57
C THR A 102 10.45 -16.75 4.82
N VAL A 103 10.41 -15.50 5.30
CA VAL A 103 11.27 -14.43 4.78
C VAL A 103 12.62 -14.53 5.48
N PRO A 104 13.74 -14.66 4.75
CA PRO A 104 15.06 -14.67 5.36
C PRO A 104 15.24 -13.40 6.20
N THR A 105 15.45 -13.54 7.51
CA THR A 105 15.75 -12.38 8.36
C THR A 105 17.23 -12.09 8.27
N ASN A 106 17.59 -10.90 7.75
CA ASN A 106 18.93 -10.38 7.96
C ASN A 106 19.06 -10.13 9.47
N SER A 107 19.86 -10.95 10.14
CA SER A 107 19.99 -11.02 11.60
C SER A 107 20.76 -9.82 12.17
N SER A 108 20.94 -8.76 11.39
CA SER A 108 21.50 -7.49 11.83
C SER A 108 20.56 -6.83 12.81
N SER A 109 20.71 -7.21 14.09
CA SER A 109 20.21 -6.54 15.29
C SER A 109 18.88 -5.81 15.09
N ILE A 110 17.76 -6.45 15.46
CA ILE A 110 16.47 -5.74 15.61
C ILE A 110 16.68 -4.64 16.66
N GLN A 111 17.05 -3.45 16.21
CA GLN A 111 17.14 -2.28 17.06
C GLN A 111 15.71 -1.89 17.38
N THR A 112 15.35 -2.01 18.65
CA THR A 112 14.08 -1.52 19.15
C THR A 112 14.05 0.00 18.97
N LEU A 113 13.30 0.45 17.96
CA LEU A 113 13.05 1.87 17.72
C LEU A 113 12.27 2.43 18.92
N SER A 114 12.57 3.68 19.29
CA SER A 114 11.71 4.36 20.28
C SER A 114 10.32 4.57 19.71
N VAL A 115 9.34 4.72 20.59
CA VAL A 115 7.92 4.83 20.24
C VAL A 115 7.64 5.90 19.18
N GLY A 116 8.30 7.06 19.25
CA GLY A 116 8.18 8.10 18.24
C GLY A 116 8.63 7.67 16.84
N TRP A 117 9.72 6.89 16.74
CA TRP A 117 10.19 6.34 15.46
C TRP A 117 9.28 5.22 14.95
N THR A 118 8.69 4.43 15.85
CA THR A 118 7.67 3.42 15.48
C THR A 118 6.43 4.06 14.87
N VAL A 119 5.97 5.18 15.42
CA VAL A 119 4.85 5.95 14.85
C VAL A 119 5.22 6.50 13.46
N LEU A 120 6.42 7.04 13.28
CA LEU A 120 6.88 7.50 11.97
C LEU A 120 6.92 6.35 10.95
N ALA A 121 7.42 5.17 11.34
CA ALA A 121 7.41 3.99 10.49
C ALA A 121 6.00 3.56 10.10
N ALA A 122 5.04 3.63 11.02
CA ALA A 122 3.65 3.29 10.76
C ALA A 122 2.93 4.29 9.84
N MET A 123 3.48 5.49 9.61
CA MET A 123 2.93 6.46 8.65
C MET A 123 3.21 6.06 7.19
N ILE A 124 4.31 5.35 6.91
CA ILE A 124 4.69 4.93 5.55
C ILE A 124 3.59 4.07 4.90
N PRO A 125 3.14 2.94 5.49
CA PRO A 125 2.06 2.14 4.91
C PRO A 125 0.70 2.85 4.95
N PHE A 126 0.58 3.97 5.65
CA PHE A 126 -0.61 4.81 5.61
C PHE A 126 -0.60 5.76 4.41
N ILE A 127 0.55 6.26 3.95
CA ILE A 127 0.62 7.17 2.79
C ILE A 127 0.79 6.45 1.45
N ALA A 128 1.50 5.32 1.43
CA ALA A 128 1.79 4.55 0.21
C ALA A 128 0.54 4.13 -0.60
N PRO A 129 -0.61 3.77 0.02
CA PRO A 129 -1.80 3.34 -0.71
C PRO A 129 -2.30 4.32 -1.77
N PHE A 130 -2.09 5.63 -1.63
CA PHE A 130 -2.50 6.58 -2.69
C PHE A 130 -1.75 6.35 -3.99
N THR A 131 -0.42 6.24 -3.91
CA THR A 131 0.42 6.01 -5.08
C THR A 131 0.08 4.66 -5.70
N GLU A 132 -0.10 3.63 -4.87
CA GLU A 132 -0.42 2.28 -5.32
C GLU A 132 -1.81 2.21 -5.98
N GLU A 133 -2.87 2.72 -5.33
CA GLU A 133 -4.23 2.65 -5.87
C GLU A 133 -4.37 3.46 -7.17
N LEU A 134 -3.79 4.66 -7.23
CA LEU A 134 -3.81 5.47 -8.45
C LEU A 134 -3.05 4.78 -9.60
N THR A 135 -1.92 4.16 -9.31
CA THR A 135 -1.13 3.44 -10.32
C THR A 135 -1.87 2.20 -10.82
N PHE A 136 -2.21 1.29 -9.93
CA PHE A 136 -2.74 -0.01 -10.33
C PHE A 136 -4.22 0.05 -10.74
N ARG A 137 -5.06 0.77 -9.98
CA ARG A 137 -6.52 0.69 -10.17
C ARG A 137 -6.96 1.75 -11.16
N TYR A 138 -6.44 2.97 -11.07
CA TYR A 138 -6.82 4.01 -12.03
C TYR A 138 -6.01 3.93 -13.34
N LEU A 139 -4.68 4.01 -13.29
CA LEU A 139 -3.85 4.11 -14.49
C LEU A 139 -3.75 2.81 -15.28
N LEU A 140 -3.48 1.69 -14.62
CA LEU A 140 -3.29 0.39 -15.28
C LEU A 140 -4.62 -0.31 -15.58
N LEU A 141 -5.59 -0.28 -14.66
CA LEU A 141 -6.87 -0.99 -14.84
C LEU A 141 -7.99 -0.09 -15.40
N GLY A 142 -8.25 1.06 -14.77
CA GLY A 142 -9.43 1.89 -15.00
C GLY A 142 -9.46 2.61 -16.35
N LYS A 143 -8.30 2.87 -16.96
CA LYS A 143 -8.20 3.52 -18.28
C LYS A 143 -8.49 2.58 -19.46
N ILE A 144 -8.59 1.28 -19.23
CA ILE A 144 -8.86 0.30 -20.29
C ILE A 144 -10.35 0.25 -20.58
N SER A 145 -10.76 0.50 -21.82
CA SER A 145 -12.16 0.44 -22.25
C SER A 145 -12.62 -0.97 -22.66
N ASN A 146 -11.74 -1.74 -23.32
CA ASN A 146 -12.05 -3.09 -23.82
C ASN A 146 -12.22 -4.08 -22.64
N LYS A 147 -13.37 -4.79 -22.61
CA LYS A 147 -13.71 -5.70 -21.50
C LYS A 147 -12.74 -6.88 -21.37
N ILE A 148 -12.32 -7.47 -22.48
CA ILE A 148 -11.40 -8.61 -22.50
C ILE A 148 -10.03 -8.17 -21.98
N PHE A 149 -9.50 -7.07 -22.50
CA PHE A 149 -8.21 -6.55 -22.03
C PHE A 149 -8.28 -6.11 -20.57
N ARG A 150 -9.40 -5.54 -20.12
CA ARG A 150 -9.62 -5.18 -18.71
C ARG A 150 -9.63 -6.40 -17.80
N PHE A 151 -10.21 -7.52 -18.25
CA PHE A 151 -10.17 -8.78 -17.51
C PHE A 151 -8.74 -9.29 -17.33
N PHE A 152 -7.94 -9.33 -18.40
CA PHE A 152 -6.53 -9.72 -18.27
C PHE A 152 -5.75 -8.74 -17.38
N MET A 153 -5.99 -7.45 -17.54
CA MET A 153 -5.30 -6.42 -16.77
C MET A 153 -5.67 -6.39 -15.29
N LEU A 154 -6.81 -6.98 -14.89
CA LEU A 154 -7.13 -7.22 -13.48
C LEU A 154 -6.11 -8.16 -12.83
N PHE A 155 -5.67 -9.20 -13.54
CA PHE A 155 -4.66 -10.14 -13.05
C PHE A 155 -3.27 -9.54 -13.14
N VAL A 156 -2.93 -8.89 -14.26
CA VAL A 156 -1.61 -8.26 -14.45
C VAL A 156 -1.35 -7.21 -13.37
N GLN A 157 -2.28 -6.28 -13.12
CA GLN A 157 -2.09 -5.28 -12.06
C GLN A 157 -2.00 -5.91 -10.68
N GLY A 158 -2.70 -7.02 -10.44
CA GLY A 158 -2.66 -7.73 -9.17
C GLY A 158 -1.30 -8.39 -8.94
N ILE A 159 -0.76 -9.07 -9.95
CA ILE A 159 0.59 -9.66 -9.90
C ILE A 159 1.63 -8.56 -9.66
N LEU A 160 1.57 -7.46 -10.42
CA LEU A 160 2.49 -6.35 -10.24
C LEU A 160 2.37 -5.74 -8.83
N PHE A 161 1.16 -5.61 -8.28
CA PHE A 161 0.94 -5.13 -6.92
C PHE A 161 1.63 -6.02 -5.86
N GLY A 162 1.68 -7.35 -6.05
CA GLY A 162 2.48 -8.20 -5.18
C GLY A 162 3.99 -8.00 -5.37
N LEU A 163 4.44 -7.89 -6.63
CA LEU A 163 5.85 -7.77 -6.98
C LEU A 163 6.52 -6.48 -6.48
N ILE A 164 5.77 -5.39 -6.32
CA ILE A 164 6.34 -4.14 -5.78
C ILE A 164 6.78 -4.28 -4.32
N HIS A 165 6.34 -5.32 -3.61
CA HIS A 165 6.74 -5.64 -2.25
C HIS A 165 8.05 -6.45 -2.20
N TRP A 166 8.84 -6.42 -3.27
CA TRP A 166 10.09 -7.17 -3.41
C TRP A 166 11.01 -7.03 -2.19
N HIS A 167 11.27 -5.78 -1.80
CA HIS A 167 12.13 -5.47 -0.67
C HIS A 167 11.50 -5.85 0.68
N ASN A 168 10.18 -5.70 0.84
CA ASN A 168 9.49 -6.08 2.08
C ASN A 168 9.62 -7.57 2.41
N PHE A 169 9.82 -8.41 1.39
CA PHE A 169 9.95 -9.86 1.54
C PHE A 169 11.34 -10.38 1.21
N ASN A 170 12.36 -9.52 1.15
CA ASN A 170 13.75 -9.89 0.82
C ASN A 170 13.83 -10.78 -0.45
N GLY A 171 13.03 -10.44 -1.47
CA GLY A 171 12.97 -11.19 -2.73
C GLY A 171 12.20 -12.51 -2.69
N ASN A 172 11.58 -12.88 -1.57
CA ASN A 172 10.78 -14.10 -1.47
C ASN A 172 9.46 -13.96 -2.25
N ILE A 173 9.44 -14.50 -3.47
CA ILE A 173 8.28 -14.46 -4.37
C ILE A 173 7.04 -15.14 -3.77
N TYR A 174 7.19 -16.20 -2.96
CA TYR A 174 6.06 -16.90 -2.35
C TYR A 174 5.36 -16.03 -1.31
N ALA A 175 6.12 -15.23 -0.54
CA ALA A 175 5.58 -14.25 0.39
C ALA A 175 4.84 -13.09 -0.32
N MET A 176 5.11 -12.85 -1.61
CA MET A 176 4.39 -11.87 -2.43
C MET A 176 3.06 -12.39 -2.99
N ILE A 177 2.88 -13.71 -3.13
CA ILE A 177 1.64 -14.30 -3.70
C ILE A 177 0.37 -13.86 -2.94
N PRO A 178 0.32 -13.85 -1.59
CA PRO A 178 -0.82 -13.29 -0.87
C PRO A 178 -1.12 -11.84 -1.26
N TYR A 179 -0.08 -11.02 -1.49
CA TYR A 179 -0.24 -9.63 -1.90
C TYR A 179 -0.73 -9.53 -3.35
N MET A 180 -0.33 -10.44 -4.23
CA MET A 180 -0.89 -10.51 -5.58
C MET A 180 -2.41 -10.76 -5.56
N ALA A 181 -2.86 -11.67 -4.69
CA ALA A 181 -4.28 -11.94 -4.50
C ALA A 181 -5.05 -10.73 -3.95
N ILE A 182 -4.47 -10.00 -2.98
CA ILE A 182 -5.02 -8.73 -2.49
C ILE A 182 -5.06 -7.67 -3.60
N GLY A 183 -4.03 -7.62 -4.45
CA GLY A 183 -3.99 -6.76 -5.64
C GLY A 183 -5.19 -6.99 -6.55
N ILE A 184 -5.49 -8.25 -6.88
CA ILE A 184 -6.67 -8.65 -7.67
C ILE A 184 -7.96 -8.25 -6.94
N TYR A 185 -8.06 -8.53 -5.64
CA TYR A 185 -9.26 -8.23 -4.84
C TYR A 185 -9.60 -6.73 -4.81
N LEU A 186 -8.60 -5.87 -4.55
CA LEU A 186 -8.77 -4.41 -4.60
C LEU A 186 -9.11 -3.94 -6.02
N GLY A 187 -8.55 -4.57 -7.05
CA GLY A 187 -8.94 -4.35 -8.45
C GLY A 187 -10.42 -4.67 -8.71
N LEU A 188 -10.95 -5.78 -8.17
CA LEU A 188 -12.37 -6.13 -8.25
C LEU A 188 -13.26 -5.10 -7.54
N ILE A 189 -12.87 -4.68 -6.33
CA ILE A 189 -13.57 -3.62 -5.59
C ILE A 189 -13.67 -2.35 -6.45
N TYR A 190 -12.56 -1.94 -7.08
CA TYR A 190 -12.54 -0.79 -7.97
C TYR A 190 -13.51 -0.94 -9.16
N LEU A 191 -13.50 -2.09 -9.83
CA LEU A 191 -14.36 -2.33 -11.00
C LEU A 191 -15.85 -2.34 -10.66
N ILE A 192 -16.21 -2.89 -9.49
CA ILE A 192 -17.59 -2.96 -9.01
C ILE A 192 -18.06 -1.59 -8.53
N ALA A 193 -17.28 -0.95 -7.64
CA ALA A 193 -17.65 0.33 -7.04
C ALA A 193 -17.55 1.50 -8.04
N LYS A 194 -16.75 1.35 -9.11
CA LYS A 194 -16.44 2.39 -10.10
C LYS A 194 -16.00 3.70 -9.45
N ASN A 195 -15.28 3.60 -8.34
CA ASN A 195 -14.84 4.73 -7.54
C ASN A 195 -13.50 4.40 -6.88
N ILE A 196 -12.51 5.28 -7.02
CA ILE A 196 -11.15 5.06 -6.51
C ILE A 196 -11.07 5.06 -4.98
N TRP A 197 -11.98 5.76 -4.30
CA TRP A 197 -12.00 5.80 -2.84
C TRP A 197 -12.46 4.49 -2.21
N ALA A 198 -13.20 3.64 -2.94
CA ALA A 198 -13.63 2.35 -2.41
C ALA A 198 -12.44 1.41 -2.10
N PRO A 199 -11.57 1.04 -3.07
CA PRO A 199 -10.40 0.21 -2.76
C PRO A 199 -9.41 0.95 -1.86
N LEU A 200 -9.26 2.28 -2.01
CA LEU A 200 -8.36 3.07 -1.17
C LEU A 200 -8.75 3.05 0.31
N MET A 201 -10.05 3.15 0.64
CA MET A 201 -10.52 3.06 2.03
C MET A 201 -10.31 1.66 2.62
N VAL A 202 -10.57 0.61 1.84
CA VAL A 202 -10.32 -0.78 2.27
C VAL A 202 -8.84 -0.99 2.55
N HIS A 203 -7.97 -0.54 1.65
CA HIS A 203 -6.53 -0.65 1.79
C HIS A 203 -6.01 0.15 2.98
N TRP A 204 -6.46 1.40 3.14
CA TRP A 204 -6.12 2.22 4.30
C TRP A 204 -6.55 1.62 5.63
N MET A 205 -7.79 1.12 5.73
CA MET A 205 -8.28 0.49 6.95
C MET A 205 -7.45 -0.75 7.28
N PHE A 206 -7.13 -1.58 6.28
CA PHE A 206 -6.27 -2.74 6.45
C PHE A 206 -4.86 -2.35 6.98
N ASN A 207 -4.19 -1.37 6.36
CA ASN A 207 -2.87 -0.93 6.80
C ASN A 207 -2.91 -0.22 8.17
N ALA A 208 -3.95 0.57 8.42
CA ALA A 208 -4.13 1.25 9.70
C ALA A 208 -4.30 0.23 10.84
N MET A 209 -5.06 -0.85 10.64
CA MET A 209 -5.22 -1.91 11.64
C MET A 209 -3.90 -2.67 11.90
N ASN A 210 -3.09 -2.91 10.86
CA ASN A 210 -1.87 -3.71 11.00
C ASN A 210 -0.63 -2.91 11.43
N SER A 211 -0.59 -1.61 11.21
CA SER A 211 0.60 -0.79 11.48
C SER A 211 0.32 0.45 12.34
N LEU A 212 -0.68 1.26 11.96
CA LEU A 212 -0.92 2.54 12.63
C LEU A 212 -1.50 2.39 14.03
N LEU A 213 -2.54 1.58 14.18
CA LEU A 213 -3.23 1.38 15.46
C LEU A 213 -2.29 0.78 16.54
N PRO A 214 -1.48 -0.26 16.25
CA PRO A 214 -0.47 -0.73 17.19
C PRO A 214 0.54 0.36 17.58
N ALA A 215 1.02 1.17 16.64
CA ALA A 215 1.98 2.23 16.93
C ALA A 215 1.38 3.34 17.81
N LEU A 216 0.13 3.74 17.54
CA LEU A 216 -0.60 4.71 18.37
C LEU A 216 -0.93 4.17 19.76
N LEU A 217 -1.20 2.87 19.88
CA LEU A 217 -1.36 2.23 21.19
C LEU A 217 -0.06 2.29 21.99
N LEU A 218 1.09 1.98 21.37
CA LEU A 218 2.40 2.13 22.02
C LEU A 218 2.66 3.58 22.44
N LEU A 219 2.31 4.56 21.61
CA LEU A 219 2.40 5.98 21.96
C LEU A 219 1.54 6.32 23.17
N PHE A 220 0.28 5.88 23.18
CA PHE A 220 -0.62 6.08 24.31
C PHE A 220 -0.01 5.46 25.58
N LEU A 221 0.38 4.19 25.56
CA LEU A 221 0.99 3.54 26.72
C LEU A 221 2.26 4.25 27.20
N ASN A 222 3.09 4.78 26.28
CA ASN A 222 4.27 5.56 26.63
C ASN A 222 3.93 6.85 27.37
N LEU A 223 2.96 7.61 26.86
CA LEU A 223 2.55 8.90 27.43
C LEU A 223 1.97 8.76 28.84
N PHE A 224 1.35 7.61 29.14
CA PHE A 224 0.79 7.31 30.46
C PHE A 224 1.72 6.48 31.36
N GLY A 225 2.98 6.27 30.96
CA GLY A 225 3.95 5.51 31.77
C GLY A 225 3.60 4.04 31.97
N MET A 226 2.79 3.46 31.06
CA MET A 226 2.33 2.07 31.10
C MET A 226 3.19 1.13 30.25
N LEU A 227 4.20 1.65 29.54
CA LEU A 227 5.24 0.82 28.91
C LEU A 227 6.28 0.45 29.97
N VAL A 228 6.33 -0.85 30.31
CA VAL A 228 7.41 -1.47 31.10
C VAL A 228 8.58 -1.80 30.19
#